data_AF-A0A9D2H3W7-F1
#
_entry.id   AF-A0A9D2H3W7-F1
#
_cell.length_a   1.000
_cell.length_b   1.000
_cell.length_c   1.000
_cell.angle_alpha   90.00
_cell.angle_beta   90.00
_cell.angle_gamma   90.00
#
_symmetry.space_group_name_H-M   'P 1'
#
loop_
_entity.id
_entity.type
_entity.pdbx_description
1 polymer ?
#
loop_
_entity_poly.entity_id
_entity_poly.type
_entity_poly.pdbx_seq_one_letter_code
_entity_poly.pdbx_strand_id
1 'polypeptide(L)'
;MSTKRRASKAVYRRRRLAVGCLTLILLAGVIVGIVFGIRWLVTEKPWENLPFVNDAPAAEATEDPLPTIYPTAGGGSAPESSPEPTSEPTPEACASGALELAAITNKTAYGPDEDPKLAMSLTNIGGVDCVVNVGTTVQRFEISSGADVWWRSSDCQAEPEDQWVTLEAGQTVKSEEAIVWDRTRSYDNTCDAEERPAAPSGATYNLTVHLGETASKERTFTL
;
A
#
# COMPACT_ATOMS: atom_id res chain seq x y z
N MET A 1 -48.99 -16.55 34.33
CA MET A 1 -48.78 -16.82 32.89
C MET A 1 -48.95 -15.52 32.13
N SER A 2 -47.85 -14.93 31.61
CA SER A 2 -47.89 -13.65 30.88
C SER A 2 -47.83 -13.92 29.38
N THR A 3 -48.94 -13.69 28.67
CA THR A 3 -49.06 -13.91 27.23
C THR A 3 -48.48 -12.71 26.47
N LYS A 4 -47.27 -12.88 25.91
CA LYS A 4 -46.66 -11.90 24.99
C LYS A 4 -47.55 -11.76 23.73
N ARG A 5 -48.22 -10.62 23.58
CA ARG A 5 -48.92 -10.23 22.33
C ARG A 5 -47.90 -10.12 21.19
N ARG A 6 -48.02 -10.96 20.17
CA ARG A 6 -47.21 -10.86 18.94
C ARG A 6 -47.64 -9.62 18.14
N ALA A 7 -46.69 -8.73 17.84
CA ALA A 7 -46.93 -7.57 17.00
C ALA A 7 -47.36 -8.02 15.58
N SER A 8 -48.43 -7.43 15.04
CA SER A 8 -48.98 -7.83 13.75
C SER A 8 -48.03 -7.51 12.59
N LYS A 9 -47.99 -8.40 11.59
CA LYS A 9 -47.09 -8.33 10.41
C LYS A 9 -47.13 -6.97 9.67
N ALA A 10 -48.25 -6.25 9.74
CA ALA A 10 -48.43 -4.93 9.13
C ALA A 10 -47.58 -3.83 9.81
N VAL A 11 -47.38 -3.90 11.13
CA VAL A 11 -46.57 -2.94 11.89
C VAL A 11 -45.08 -3.11 11.59
N TYR A 12 -44.63 -4.36 11.43
CA TYR A 12 -43.25 -4.67 11.06
C TYR A 12 -42.89 -4.13 9.67
N ARG A 13 -43.77 -4.28 8.67
CA ARG A 13 -43.55 -3.75 7.31
C ARG A 13 -43.50 -2.22 7.27
N ARG A 14 -44.35 -1.54 8.04
CA ARG A 14 -44.34 -0.07 8.15
C ARG A 14 -43.09 0.46 8.84
N ARG A 15 -42.63 -0.22 9.91
CA ARG A 15 -41.39 0.13 10.61
C ARG A 15 -40.14 -0.09 9.74
N ARG A 16 -40.11 -1.17 8.96
CA ARG A 16 -39.00 -1.45 8.04
C ARG A 16 -38.90 -0.42 6.91
N LEU A 17 -40.02 0.02 6.36
CA LEU A 17 -40.05 1.10 5.37
C LEU A 17 -39.63 2.44 5.99
N ALA A 18 -40.11 2.77 7.19
CA ALA A 18 -39.73 4.00 7.88
C ALA A 18 -38.22 4.05 8.18
N VAL A 19 -37.63 2.94 8.63
CA VAL A 19 -36.18 2.83 8.86
C VAL A 19 -35.42 2.98 7.54
N GLY A 20 -35.85 2.31 6.46
CA GLY A 20 -35.21 2.44 5.15
C GLY A 20 -35.25 3.87 4.58
N CYS A 21 -36.37 4.56 4.71
CA CYS A 21 -36.47 5.97 4.31
C CYS A 21 -35.57 6.86 5.17
N LEU A 22 -35.52 6.64 6.48
CA LEU A 22 -34.69 7.44 7.39
C LEU A 22 -33.19 7.22 7.13
N THR A 23 -32.77 5.98 6.84
CA THR A 23 -31.38 5.69 6.43
C THR A 23 -31.02 6.36 5.10
N LEU A 24 -31.95 6.39 4.13
CA LEU A 24 -31.71 7.06 2.85
C LEU A 24 -31.60 8.58 3.00
N ILE A 25 -32.40 9.19 3.87
CA ILE A 25 -32.33 10.63 4.16
C ILE A 25 -30.99 10.98 4.84
N LEU A 26 -30.53 10.16 5.78
CA LEU A 26 -29.22 10.37 6.43
C LEU A 26 -28.07 10.24 5.43
N LEU A 27 -28.09 9.22 4.57
CA LEU A 27 -27.09 9.06 3.50
C LEU A 27 -27.07 10.25 2.54
N ALA A 28 -28.25 10.71 2.10
CA ALA A 28 -28.36 11.89 1.23
C ALA A 28 -27.80 13.15 1.92
N GLY A 29 -28.09 13.35 3.21
CA GLY A 29 -27.55 14.46 3.99
C GLY A 29 -26.02 14.44 4.10
N VAL A 30 -25.42 13.27 4.33
CA VAL A 30 -23.96 13.10 4.38
C VAL A 30 -23.33 13.40 3.02
N ILE A 31 -23.90 12.87 1.94
CA ILE A 31 -23.39 13.11 0.57
C ILE A 31 -23.45 14.60 0.24
N VAL A 32 -24.56 15.27 0.54
CA VAL A 32 -24.71 16.72 0.35
C VAL A 32 -23.67 17.47 1.18
N GLY A 33 -23.49 17.12 2.46
CA GLY A 33 -22.50 17.74 3.33
C GLY A 33 -21.07 17.61 2.79
N ILE A 34 -20.68 16.43 2.31
CA ILE A 34 -19.36 16.17 1.72
C ILE A 34 -19.17 17.01 0.44
N VAL A 35 -20.17 17.01 -0.45
CA VAL A 35 -20.09 17.77 -1.70
C VAL A 35 -19.94 19.27 -1.42
N PHE A 36 -20.73 19.82 -0.49
CA PHE A 36 -20.62 21.23 -0.10
C PHE A 36 -19.29 21.54 0.62
N GLY A 37 -18.79 20.63 1.46
CA GLY A 37 -17.50 20.78 2.14
C GLY A 37 -16.32 20.80 1.16
N ILE A 38 -16.30 19.88 0.19
CA ILE A 38 -15.28 19.85 -0.88
C ILE A 38 -15.38 21.11 -1.74
N ARG A 39 -16.61 21.54 -2.11
CA ARG A 39 -16.81 22.78 -2.87
C ARG A 39 -16.24 23.99 -2.14
N TRP A 40 -16.50 24.10 -0.83
CA TRP A 40 -15.98 25.17 0.02
C TRP A 40 -14.45 25.15 0.08
N LEU A 41 -13.84 23.97 0.31
CA LEU A 41 -12.39 23.77 0.39
C LEU A 41 -11.67 24.22 -0.90
N VAL A 42 -12.26 23.93 -2.07
CA VAL A 42 -11.70 24.32 -3.38
C VAL A 42 -11.84 25.82 -3.65
N THR A 43 -12.90 26.47 -3.18
CA THR A 43 -13.09 27.93 -3.37
C THR A 43 -12.22 28.77 -2.45
N GLU A 44 -12.03 28.38 -1.19
CA GLU A 44 -11.28 29.20 -0.23
C GLU A 44 -9.78 28.91 -0.20
N LYS A 45 -9.35 27.79 -0.81
CA LYS A 45 -7.93 27.35 -0.93
C LYS A 45 -7.07 27.79 0.27
N PRO A 46 -7.43 27.43 1.51
CA PRO A 46 -6.72 27.91 2.70
C PRO A 46 -5.23 27.51 2.73
N TRP A 47 -4.83 26.55 1.89
CA TRP A 47 -3.45 26.11 1.67
C TRP A 47 -2.57 27.07 0.85
N GLU A 48 -3.11 28.09 0.17
CA GLU A 48 -2.28 29.09 -0.55
C GLU A 48 -1.59 30.10 0.39
N ASN A 49 -2.02 30.22 1.66
CA ASN A 49 -1.44 31.12 2.68
C ASN A 49 -0.51 30.41 3.67
N LEU A 50 0.09 29.29 3.26
CA LEU A 50 1.00 28.54 4.12
C LEU A 50 2.42 29.15 4.08
N PRO A 51 3.05 29.43 5.24
CA PRO A 51 4.30 30.19 5.35
C PRO A 51 5.54 29.52 4.74
N PHE A 52 5.38 28.32 4.16
CA PHE A 52 6.46 27.54 3.56
C PHE A 52 6.46 27.57 2.02
N VAL A 53 5.50 28.24 1.38
CA VAL A 53 5.42 28.33 -0.10
C VAL A 53 6.01 29.63 -0.66
N ASN A 54 6.23 30.66 0.18
CA ASN A 54 6.64 32.00 -0.28
C ASN A 54 8.12 32.38 -0.05
N ASP A 55 8.96 31.51 0.51
CA ASP A 55 10.40 31.77 0.58
C ASP A 55 11.11 31.23 -0.66
N ALA A 56 10.97 31.94 -1.77
CA ALA A 56 11.94 31.89 -2.86
C ALA A 56 13.14 32.76 -2.45
N PRO A 57 14.36 32.21 -2.30
CA PRO A 57 15.51 33.02 -1.94
C PRO A 57 15.88 33.90 -3.13
N ALA A 58 15.71 35.22 -2.96
CA ALA A 58 16.34 36.19 -3.83
C ALA A 58 17.86 36.05 -3.69
N ALA A 59 18.54 35.78 -4.80
CA ALA A 59 19.99 35.75 -4.88
C ALA A 59 20.55 37.12 -4.46
N GLU A 60 21.25 37.15 -3.32
CA GLU A 60 22.09 38.28 -2.93
C GLU A 60 23.31 38.34 -3.85
N ALA A 61 23.47 39.46 -4.53
CA ALA A 61 24.67 39.82 -5.25
C ALA A 61 25.80 40.07 -4.23
N THR A 62 26.88 39.32 -4.35
CA THR A 62 28.12 39.51 -3.57
C THR A 62 28.81 40.79 -4.05
N GLU A 63 28.89 41.81 -3.19
CA GLU A 63 29.85 42.90 -3.36
C GLU A 63 31.22 42.47 -2.83
N ASP A 64 32.21 42.65 -3.70
CA ASP A 64 33.64 42.50 -3.49
C ASP A 64 34.20 43.71 -2.72
N PRO A 65 35.07 43.54 -1.71
CA PRO A 65 36.00 44.60 -1.37
C PRO A 65 37.48 44.19 -1.45
N LEU A 66 38.23 45.14 -2.03
CA LEU A 66 39.66 45.19 -2.29
C LEU A 66 40.59 44.74 -1.14
N PRO A 67 41.84 44.33 -1.47
CA PRO A 67 42.84 43.94 -0.51
C PRO A 67 43.46 45.15 0.19
N THR A 68 43.43 45.16 1.53
CA THR A 68 44.27 46.07 2.33
C THR A 68 45.36 45.27 3.02
N ILE A 69 46.59 45.53 2.60
CA ILE A 69 47.84 45.06 3.18
C ILE A 69 48.11 45.87 4.45
N TYR A 70 48.32 45.22 5.60
CA TYR A 70 49.40 45.52 6.57
C TYR A 70 49.47 44.42 7.67
N PRO A 71 50.67 44.10 8.19
CA PRO A 71 50.92 42.93 9.02
C PRO A 71 50.84 43.25 10.51
N THR A 72 50.27 42.33 11.30
CA THR A 72 50.51 42.29 12.75
C THR A 72 50.66 40.84 13.17
N ALA A 73 51.87 40.50 13.62
CA ALA A 73 52.18 39.26 14.28
C ALA A 73 51.39 39.14 15.59
N GLY A 74 50.69 38.02 15.78
CA GLY A 74 50.01 37.68 17.02
C GLY A 74 49.69 36.19 17.00
N GLY A 75 50.49 35.40 17.71
CA GLY A 75 50.31 33.96 17.81
C GLY A 75 48.99 33.59 18.47
N GLY A 76 48.38 32.53 17.96
CA GLY A 76 47.19 31.92 18.52
C GLY A 76 46.81 30.71 17.69
N SER A 77 47.24 29.53 18.11
CA SER A 77 46.77 28.25 17.56
C SER A 77 45.25 28.17 17.71
N ALA A 78 44.52 28.26 16.60
CA ALA A 78 43.13 27.84 16.51
C ALA A 78 43.11 26.45 15.86
N PRO A 79 42.47 25.44 16.47
CA PRO A 79 42.40 24.12 15.86
C PRO A 79 41.48 24.18 14.63
N GLU A 80 41.96 23.59 13.52
CA GLU A 80 41.13 23.29 12.36
C GLU A 80 39.91 22.48 12.81
N SER A 81 38.72 23.03 12.60
CA SER A 81 37.49 22.24 12.67
C SER A 81 37.43 21.37 11.42
N SER A 82 37.80 20.10 11.59
CA SER A 82 37.47 19.04 10.63
C SER A 82 35.97 19.07 10.36
N PRO A 83 35.50 19.08 9.10
CA PRO A 83 34.08 18.89 8.83
C PRO A 83 33.69 17.51 9.36
N GLU A 84 32.73 17.47 10.29
CA GLU A 84 32.05 16.23 10.65
C GLU A 84 31.44 15.61 9.39
N PRO A 85 31.50 14.28 9.22
CA PRO A 85 30.80 13.63 8.14
C PRO A 85 29.32 13.95 8.28
N THR A 86 28.73 14.57 7.25
CA THR A 86 27.28 14.69 7.16
C THR A 86 26.72 13.28 7.12
N SER A 87 26.16 12.82 8.24
CA SER A 87 25.44 11.56 8.32
C SER A 87 24.33 11.61 7.29
N GLU A 88 24.44 10.82 6.23
CA GLU A 88 23.31 10.60 5.33
C GLU A 88 22.14 10.07 6.17
N PRO A 89 20.92 10.61 6.01
CA PRO A 89 19.79 10.15 6.79
C PRO A 89 19.55 8.67 6.50
N THR A 90 19.57 7.82 7.53
CA THR A 90 19.14 6.43 7.41
C THR A 90 17.67 6.43 6.94
N PRO A 91 17.32 5.72 5.85
CA PRO A 91 15.96 5.78 5.33
C PRO A 91 14.96 5.25 6.36
N GLU A 92 13.88 5.97 6.56
CA GLU A 92 12.79 5.63 7.48
C GLU A 92 11.85 4.59 6.85
N ALA A 93 10.95 4.01 7.65
CA ALA A 93 9.92 3.12 7.12
C ALA A 93 9.03 3.83 6.09
N CYS A 94 8.64 3.14 5.02
CA CYS A 94 7.77 3.71 4.00
C CYS A 94 6.45 4.20 4.58
N ALA A 95 6.10 5.46 4.28
CA ALA A 95 4.85 6.06 4.70
C ALA A 95 3.64 5.32 4.11
N SER A 96 2.48 5.41 4.79
CA SER A 96 1.24 4.84 4.28
C SER A 96 0.91 5.42 2.90
N GLY A 97 0.63 4.56 1.93
CA GLY A 97 0.34 4.96 0.54
C GLY A 97 1.57 5.36 -0.29
N ALA A 98 2.79 5.27 0.25
CA ALA A 98 4.02 5.51 -0.52
C ALA A 98 4.43 4.33 -1.41
N LEU A 99 3.77 3.17 -1.26
CA LEU A 99 4.08 1.95 -2.00
C LEU A 99 2.94 1.55 -2.93
N GLU A 100 3.28 1.26 -4.17
CA GLU A 100 2.38 0.63 -5.14
C GLU A 100 2.81 -0.82 -5.38
N LEU A 101 1.90 -1.76 -5.08
CA LEU A 101 2.11 -3.20 -5.24
C LEU A 101 1.31 -3.71 -6.45
N ALA A 102 1.93 -4.52 -7.30
CA ALA A 102 1.28 -5.14 -8.45
C ALA A 102 1.50 -6.66 -8.48
N ALA A 103 0.42 -7.40 -8.70
CA ALA A 103 0.43 -8.84 -8.96
C ALA A 103 0.80 -9.13 -10.42
N ILE A 104 1.68 -10.10 -10.62
CA ILE A 104 2.19 -10.49 -11.93
C ILE A 104 1.99 -11.98 -12.13
N THR A 105 1.46 -12.33 -13.29
CA THR A 105 1.44 -13.70 -13.82
C THR A 105 2.25 -13.72 -15.11
N ASN A 106 2.96 -14.82 -15.39
CA ASN A 106 3.74 -14.94 -16.63
C ASN A 106 2.88 -15.05 -17.90
N LYS A 107 1.60 -15.43 -17.78
CA LYS A 107 0.60 -15.47 -18.85
C LYS A 107 -0.78 -15.05 -18.32
N THR A 108 -1.72 -14.85 -19.23
CA THR A 108 -3.14 -14.59 -18.90
C THR A 108 -4.04 -15.79 -19.21
N ALA A 109 -3.51 -16.82 -19.86
CA ALA A 109 -4.17 -18.07 -20.16
C ALA A 109 -3.14 -19.21 -20.14
N TYR A 110 -3.53 -20.36 -19.58
CA TYR A 110 -2.68 -21.52 -19.37
C TYR A 110 -3.33 -22.76 -19.97
N GLY A 111 -2.54 -23.62 -20.60
CA GLY A 111 -2.98 -24.94 -21.03
C GLY A 111 -3.15 -25.92 -19.86
N PRO A 112 -3.62 -27.15 -20.12
CA PRO A 112 -3.83 -28.17 -19.08
C PRO A 112 -2.56 -28.58 -18.32
N ASP A 113 -1.39 -28.48 -18.98
CA ASP A 113 -0.10 -28.87 -18.42
C ASP A 113 0.78 -27.66 -18.06
N GLU A 114 0.21 -26.45 -18.01
CA GLU A 114 0.94 -25.23 -17.69
C GLU A 114 0.56 -24.70 -16.32
N ASP A 115 1.56 -24.52 -15.46
CA ASP A 115 1.39 -23.96 -14.13
C ASP A 115 1.63 -22.44 -14.12
N PRO A 116 0.74 -21.65 -13.48
CA PRO A 116 0.96 -20.23 -13.30
C PRO A 116 2.21 -19.92 -12.48
N LYS A 117 3.07 -19.04 -13.01
CA LYS A 117 4.17 -18.43 -12.28
C LYS A 117 3.71 -17.06 -11.76
N LEU A 118 3.67 -16.95 -10.45
CA LEU A 118 3.22 -15.78 -9.70
C LEU A 118 4.42 -14.96 -9.25
N ALA A 119 4.36 -13.66 -9.46
CA ALA A 119 5.37 -12.72 -8.99
C ALA A 119 4.70 -11.42 -8.55
N MET A 120 5.46 -10.53 -7.93
CA MET A 120 5.01 -9.18 -7.63
C MET A 120 6.03 -8.14 -8.10
N SER A 121 5.57 -6.90 -8.24
CA SER A 121 6.43 -5.72 -8.27
C SER A 121 6.00 -4.72 -7.22
N LEU A 122 6.98 -4.06 -6.62
CA LEU A 122 6.78 -3.04 -5.60
C LEU A 122 7.47 -1.76 -6.06
N THR A 123 6.72 -0.66 -6.08
CA THR A 123 7.21 0.65 -6.49
C THR A 123 7.10 1.64 -5.34
N ASN A 124 8.18 2.34 -5.01
CA ASN A 124 8.09 3.51 -4.14
C ASN A 124 7.59 4.70 -4.97
N ILE A 125 6.31 5.06 -4.79
CA ILE A 125 5.68 6.21 -5.44
C ILE A 125 5.77 7.48 -4.58
N GLY A 126 6.44 7.40 -3.42
CA GLY A 126 6.76 8.53 -2.58
C GLY A 126 7.88 9.40 -3.15
N GLY A 127 8.11 10.55 -2.51
CA GLY A 127 9.15 11.51 -2.89
C GLY A 127 10.48 11.35 -2.16
N VAL A 128 10.62 10.33 -1.30
CA VAL A 128 11.82 10.07 -0.49
C VAL A 128 12.10 8.57 -0.44
N ASP A 129 13.37 8.23 -0.22
CA ASP A 129 13.80 6.86 0.00
C ASP A 129 13.20 6.32 1.30
N CYS A 130 12.85 5.03 1.31
CA CYS A 130 12.26 4.41 2.49
C CYS A 130 12.55 2.92 2.59
N VAL A 131 12.43 2.37 3.80
CA VAL A 131 12.64 0.95 4.09
C VAL A 131 11.31 0.22 4.22
N VAL A 132 11.23 -0.98 3.64
CA VAL A 132 10.04 -1.84 3.69
C VAL A 132 10.44 -3.30 3.89
N ASN A 133 9.64 -4.03 4.68
CA ASN A 133 9.76 -5.48 4.79
C ASN A 133 9.03 -6.13 3.61
N VAL A 134 9.77 -6.83 2.75
CA VAL A 134 9.27 -7.63 1.63
C VAL A 134 9.26 -9.13 1.93
N GLY A 135 9.63 -9.52 3.15
CA GLY A 135 9.74 -10.91 3.58
C GLY A 135 8.41 -11.64 3.71
N THR A 136 8.50 -12.97 3.76
CA THR A 136 7.36 -13.90 3.79
C THR A 136 6.55 -13.85 5.09
N THR A 137 7.03 -13.17 6.13
CA THR A 137 6.23 -12.84 7.32
C THR A 137 5.03 -11.96 6.98
N VAL A 138 5.20 -11.02 6.04
CA VAL A 138 4.18 -10.01 5.69
C VAL A 138 3.72 -10.11 4.24
N GLN A 139 4.45 -10.85 3.40
CA GLN A 139 4.12 -11.11 2.01
C GLN A 139 3.19 -12.32 1.87
N ARG A 140 2.14 -12.20 1.06
CA ARG A 140 1.25 -13.31 0.73
C ARG A 140 0.70 -13.20 -0.68
N PHE A 141 0.75 -14.29 -1.42
CA PHE A 141 0.04 -14.45 -2.68
C PHE A 141 -1.28 -15.15 -2.41
N GLU A 142 -2.38 -14.64 -2.98
CA GLU A 142 -3.71 -15.23 -2.88
C GLU A 142 -4.30 -15.42 -4.27
N ILE A 143 -4.83 -16.61 -4.53
CA ILE A 143 -5.56 -16.92 -5.75
C ILE A 143 -7.02 -17.16 -5.39
N SER A 144 -7.92 -16.43 -6.06
CA SER A 144 -9.37 -16.56 -5.89
C SER A 144 -10.08 -16.85 -7.20
N SER A 145 -11.30 -17.37 -7.11
CA SER A 145 -12.26 -17.45 -8.21
C SER A 145 -13.61 -16.91 -7.73
N GLY A 146 -13.99 -15.73 -8.21
CA GLY A 146 -15.10 -14.98 -7.62
C GLY A 146 -14.80 -14.60 -6.16
N ALA A 147 -15.71 -14.94 -5.24
CA ALA A 147 -15.51 -14.70 -3.81
C ALA A 147 -14.78 -15.86 -3.08
N ASP A 148 -14.44 -16.93 -3.81
CA ASP A 148 -13.85 -18.12 -3.23
C ASP A 148 -12.33 -18.05 -3.28
N VAL A 149 -11.66 -18.11 -2.13
CA VAL A 149 -10.21 -18.19 -2.06
C VAL A 149 -9.77 -19.63 -2.26
N TRP A 150 -9.02 -19.87 -3.32
CA TRP A 150 -8.56 -21.18 -3.73
C TRP A 150 -7.21 -21.53 -3.12
N TRP A 151 -6.30 -20.57 -3.07
CA TRP A 151 -4.94 -20.85 -2.61
C TRP A 151 -4.30 -19.63 -1.98
N ARG A 152 -3.47 -19.84 -0.96
CA ARG A 152 -2.60 -18.83 -0.38
C ARG A 152 -1.21 -19.38 -0.19
N SER A 153 -0.19 -18.57 -0.51
CA SER A 153 1.21 -18.93 -0.24
C SER A 153 1.46 -19.19 1.24
N SER A 154 0.71 -18.54 2.13
CA SER A 154 0.87 -18.63 3.58
C SER A 154 0.25 -19.87 4.22
N ASP A 155 -0.65 -20.59 3.54
CA ASP A 155 -1.42 -21.68 4.19
C ASP A 155 -0.51 -22.81 4.68
N CYS A 156 0.54 -23.13 3.92
CA CYS A 156 1.49 -24.20 4.24
C CYS A 156 2.94 -23.70 4.26
N GLN A 157 3.11 -22.42 4.54
CA GLN A 157 4.44 -21.81 4.66
C GLN A 157 5.11 -22.28 5.95
N ALA A 158 6.31 -22.83 5.83
CA ALA A 158 7.20 -23.07 6.96
C ALA A 158 8.15 -21.89 7.12
N GLU A 159 8.47 -21.55 8.38
CA GLU A 159 9.55 -20.61 8.72
C GLU A 159 9.49 -19.27 7.96
N PRO A 160 8.43 -18.44 8.16
CA PRO A 160 8.41 -17.07 7.65
C PRO A 160 9.66 -16.29 8.08
N GLU A 161 10.18 -15.48 7.17
CA GLU A 161 11.31 -14.60 7.43
C GLU A 161 11.03 -13.17 6.99
N ASP A 162 11.63 -12.23 7.72
CA ASP A 162 11.62 -10.82 7.36
C ASP A 162 12.77 -10.52 6.40
N GLN A 163 12.49 -9.69 5.40
CA GLN A 163 13.49 -9.21 4.46
C GLN A 163 13.29 -7.71 4.28
N TRP A 164 14.18 -6.91 4.86
CA TRP A 164 14.11 -5.46 4.79
C TRP A 164 14.89 -4.96 3.58
N VAL A 165 14.25 -4.13 2.76
CA VAL A 165 14.86 -3.50 1.59
C VAL A 165 14.66 -2.00 1.65
N THR A 166 15.67 -1.24 1.24
CA THR A 166 15.55 0.19 0.98
C THR A 166 15.08 0.36 -0.46
N LEU A 167 14.04 1.17 -0.66
CA LEU A 167 13.55 1.59 -1.97
C LEU A 167 13.79 3.08 -2.15
N GLU A 168 14.58 3.44 -3.16
CA GLU A 168 14.76 4.83 -3.56
C GLU A 168 13.43 5.41 -4.09
N ALA A 169 13.26 6.73 -4.00
CA ALA A 169 12.10 7.41 -4.58
C ALA A 169 11.94 7.07 -6.08
N GLY A 170 10.78 6.54 -6.46
CA GLY A 170 10.50 6.08 -7.83
C GLY A 170 11.06 4.70 -8.19
N GLN A 171 11.85 4.05 -7.32
CA GLN A 171 12.40 2.73 -7.59
C GLN A 171 11.30 1.68 -7.66
N THR A 172 11.40 0.81 -8.67
CA THR A 172 10.60 -0.41 -8.78
C THR A 172 11.48 -1.63 -8.60
N VAL A 173 11.12 -2.51 -7.69
CA VAL A 173 11.71 -3.85 -7.53
C VAL A 173 10.69 -4.91 -7.91
N LYS A 174 11.17 -6.10 -8.31
CA LYS A 174 10.33 -7.26 -8.65
C LYS A 174 10.80 -8.46 -7.85
N SER A 175 9.92 -9.43 -7.65
CA SER A 175 10.32 -10.75 -7.13
C SER A 175 11.49 -11.29 -7.95
N GLU A 176 12.55 -11.72 -7.26
CA GLU A 176 13.69 -12.38 -7.90
C GLU A 176 13.28 -13.73 -8.49
N GLU A 177 12.49 -14.49 -7.72
CA GLU A 177 11.94 -15.77 -8.13
C GLU A 177 10.41 -15.75 -8.11
N ALA A 178 9.80 -16.41 -9.10
CA ALA A 178 8.35 -16.55 -9.18
C ALA A 178 7.91 -17.84 -8.48
N ILE A 179 6.83 -17.76 -7.70
CA ILE A 179 6.19 -18.92 -7.09
C ILE A 179 5.40 -19.65 -8.17
N VAL A 180 5.62 -20.96 -8.30
CA VAL A 180 4.80 -21.80 -9.18
C VAL A 180 3.61 -22.30 -8.38
N TRP A 181 2.40 -21.97 -8.83
CA TRP A 181 1.18 -22.57 -8.27
C TRP A 181 0.87 -23.85 -9.00
N ASP A 182 0.91 -24.97 -8.28
CA ASP A 182 0.62 -26.33 -8.73
C ASP A 182 -0.86 -26.60 -9.07
N ARG A 183 -1.66 -25.53 -9.20
CA ARG A 183 -3.10 -25.60 -9.49
C ARG A 183 -3.88 -26.40 -8.44
N THR A 184 -3.39 -26.48 -7.21
CA THR A 184 -4.13 -27.13 -6.12
C THR A 184 -4.73 -26.12 -5.15
N ARG A 185 -5.84 -26.52 -4.55
CA ARG A 185 -6.48 -25.75 -3.48
C ARG A 185 -5.66 -25.84 -2.19
N SER A 186 -5.60 -24.78 -1.41
CA SER A 186 -4.99 -24.80 -0.06
C SER A 186 -5.90 -24.25 1.01
N TYR A 187 -5.67 -24.76 2.22
CA TYR A 187 -6.11 -24.23 3.51
C TYR A 187 -5.03 -24.54 4.55
N ASP A 188 -5.03 -23.80 5.65
CA ASP A 188 -4.10 -23.97 6.79
C ASP A 188 -4.04 -25.41 7.35
N ASN A 189 -5.12 -26.16 7.23
CA ASN A 189 -5.24 -27.53 7.73
C ASN A 189 -5.00 -28.62 6.67
N THR A 190 -4.54 -28.28 5.46
CA THR A 190 -4.35 -29.23 4.36
C THR A 190 -2.88 -29.51 4.02
N CYS A 191 -1.95 -29.06 4.85
CA CYS A 191 -0.51 -29.15 4.56
C CYS A 191 0.03 -30.57 4.58
N ASP A 192 -0.55 -31.43 5.43
CA ASP A 192 -0.19 -32.85 5.52
C ASP A 192 -1.13 -33.76 4.70
N ALA A 193 -2.01 -33.17 3.88
CA ALA A 193 -2.94 -33.95 3.06
C ALA A 193 -2.18 -34.64 1.92
N GLU A 194 -2.45 -35.93 1.71
CA GLU A 194 -1.85 -36.70 0.60
C GLU A 194 -2.24 -36.11 -0.77
N GLU A 195 -3.46 -35.59 -0.88
CA GLU A 195 -3.99 -34.96 -2.08
C GLU A 195 -4.84 -33.73 -1.72
N ARG A 196 -4.78 -32.71 -2.59
CA ARG A 196 -5.62 -31.50 -2.48
C ARG A 196 -6.45 -31.34 -3.76
N PRO A 197 -7.66 -30.75 -3.68
CA PRO A 197 -8.49 -30.55 -4.87
C PRO A 197 -7.77 -29.77 -5.98
N ALA A 198 -7.77 -30.30 -7.19
CA ALA A 198 -7.24 -29.61 -8.36
C ALA A 198 -8.18 -28.48 -8.81
N ALA A 199 -7.58 -27.40 -9.29
CA ALA A 199 -8.27 -26.26 -9.87
C ALA A 199 -8.91 -26.65 -11.21
N PRO A 200 -10.23 -26.40 -11.41
CA PRO A 200 -10.90 -26.68 -12.67
C PRO A 200 -10.25 -25.99 -13.87
N SER A 201 -10.11 -26.73 -14.98
CA SER A 201 -9.72 -26.15 -16.27
C SER A 201 -10.86 -25.29 -16.85
N GLY A 202 -10.50 -24.28 -17.64
CA GLY A 202 -11.42 -23.30 -18.23
C GLY A 202 -11.96 -22.26 -17.25
N ALA A 203 -11.63 -22.35 -15.96
CA ALA A 203 -12.07 -21.40 -14.96
C ALA A 203 -11.19 -20.13 -14.95
N THR A 204 -11.79 -19.02 -14.50
CA THR A 204 -11.11 -17.74 -14.33
C THR A 204 -10.69 -17.58 -12.87
N TYR A 205 -9.45 -17.11 -12.69
CA TYR A 205 -8.83 -16.87 -11.40
C TYR A 205 -8.27 -15.46 -11.34
N ASN A 206 -8.18 -14.92 -10.12
CA ASN A 206 -7.54 -13.65 -9.83
C ASN A 206 -6.38 -13.89 -8.87
N LEU A 207 -5.20 -13.38 -9.22
CA LEU A 207 -4.08 -13.26 -8.31
C LEU A 207 -4.12 -11.90 -7.61
N THR A 208 -4.05 -11.90 -6.29
CA THR A 208 -3.80 -10.72 -5.47
C THR A 208 -2.55 -10.97 -4.63
N VAL A 209 -1.70 -9.95 -4.50
CA VAL A 209 -0.53 -10.01 -3.60
C VAL A 209 -0.74 -9.02 -2.48
N HIS A 210 -0.40 -9.44 -1.27
CA HIS A 210 -0.44 -8.65 -0.06
C HIS A 210 0.97 -8.44 0.47
N LEU A 211 1.23 -7.24 0.97
CA LEU A 211 2.41 -6.89 1.73
C LEU A 211 1.99 -6.07 2.95
N GLY A 212 1.87 -6.76 4.10
CA GLY A 212 1.23 -6.20 5.29
C GLY A 212 -0.22 -5.80 5.00
N GLU A 213 -0.56 -4.53 5.20
CA GLU A 213 -1.88 -3.97 4.89
C GLU A 213 -2.04 -3.53 3.43
N THR A 214 -0.96 -3.49 2.65
CA THR A 214 -0.99 -3.11 1.24
C THR A 214 -1.42 -4.31 0.41
N ALA A 215 -2.34 -4.11 -0.54
CA ALA A 215 -2.77 -5.13 -1.47
C ALA A 215 -2.66 -4.63 -2.91
N SER A 216 -2.30 -5.52 -3.83
CA SER A 216 -2.32 -5.23 -5.26
C SER A 216 -3.74 -5.15 -5.80
N LYS A 217 -3.87 -4.58 -7.01
CA LYS A 217 -5.04 -4.88 -7.85
C LYS A 217 -5.05 -6.36 -8.22
N GLU A 218 -6.24 -6.88 -8.53
CA GLU A 218 -6.40 -8.23 -9.04
C GLU A 218 -5.73 -8.39 -10.42
N ARG A 219 -5.01 -9.49 -10.59
CA ARG A 219 -4.46 -9.93 -11.87
C ARG A 219 -5.21 -11.17 -12.33
N THR A 220 -6.10 -10.99 -13.30
CA THR A 220 -6.93 -12.08 -13.83
C THR A 220 -6.16 -12.97 -14.82
N PHE A 221 -6.39 -14.28 -14.73
CA PHE A 221 -5.91 -15.28 -15.69
C PHE A 221 -6.90 -16.46 -15.79
N THR A 222 -6.71 -17.32 -16.80
CA THR A 222 -7.55 -18.50 -17.05
C THR A 222 -6.71 -19.78 -17.08
N LEU A 223 -7.26 -20.86 -16.55
CA LEU A 223 -6.66 -22.20 -16.54
C LEU A 223 -7.27 -23.14 -17.58
#